data_AF-X1UNW9-F1
#
_entry.id   AF-X1UNW9-F1
#
_cell.length_a   1.000
_cell.length_b   1.000
_cell.length_c   1.000
_cell.angle_alpha   90.00
_cell.angle_beta   90.00
_cell.angle_gamma   90.00
#
_symmetry.space_group_name_H-M   'P 1'
#
loop_
_entity.id
_entity.type
_entity.pdbx_description
1 polymer ?
#
loop_
_entity_poly.entity_id
_entity_poly.type
_entity_poly.pdbx_seq_one_letter_code
_entity_poly.pdbx_strand_id
1 'polypeptide(L)'
;MDIGIGARTYSLVEQNSIERLIEAKPADRREFIEEAAGIAKYKGRKEAASRKMESTRQNIVRLTDIIREVKTQLNSMSRQAKRAERYKALKKSVKEAELTLALQTYSDLTAKQKSLKDAHDAIADRSIEIETRLKKLEASVEKIKEEILENDGLISGHQEKLYEIKNGISIKEQEIEFSKGKITEISARKQKNLTEIDILRSKKENTIEELNTLQTKIAESD
;
A
#
# COMPACT_ATOMS: atom_id res chain seq x y z
N MET A 1 -89.22 37.24 -40.40
CA MET A 1 -90.50 37.71 -39.85
C MET A 1 -91.19 38.30 -41.06
N ASP A 2 -92.22 37.64 -41.58
CA ASP A 2 -92.94 38.14 -42.72
C ASP A 2 -94.41 37.80 -42.51
N ILE A 3 -95.21 38.85 -42.43
CA ILE A 3 -96.67 38.83 -42.38
C ILE A 3 -97.06 38.77 -43.84
N GLY A 4 -97.51 37.60 -44.32
CA GLY A 4 -98.33 37.31 -45.52
C GLY A 4 -98.45 38.32 -46.69
N ILE A 5 -97.46 39.16 -46.94
CA ILE A 5 -97.41 40.22 -47.94
C ILE A 5 -95.99 40.20 -48.52
N GLY A 6 -95.56 39.02 -48.96
CA GLY A 6 -94.29 38.84 -49.66
C GLY A 6 -94.57 38.68 -51.15
N ALA A 7 -94.36 39.74 -51.93
CA ALA A 7 -94.16 39.82 -53.40
C ALA A 7 -95.08 39.06 -54.39
N ARG A 8 -95.96 38.15 -53.95
CA ARG A 8 -96.92 37.38 -54.76
C ARG A 8 -98.26 37.40 -54.06
N THR A 9 -98.96 38.53 -54.18
CA THR A 9 -100.36 38.63 -53.76
C THR A 9 -101.18 37.71 -54.67
N TYR A 10 -101.66 36.58 -54.16
CA TYR A 10 -102.51 35.63 -54.92
C TYR A 10 -103.84 36.23 -55.40
N SER A 11 -104.14 37.48 -55.02
CA SER A 11 -105.24 38.26 -55.57
C SER A 11 -104.94 38.89 -56.94
N LEU A 12 -103.72 38.72 -57.48
CA LEU A 12 -103.28 39.23 -58.78
C LEU A 12 -102.82 38.07 -59.66
N VAL A 13 -103.59 37.77 -60.71
CA VAL A 13 -103.32 36.66 -61.63
C VAL A 13 -102.53 37.21 -62.83
N GLU A 14 -101.26 36.84 -62.93
CA GLU A 14 -100.41 37.16 -64.08
C GLU A 14 -100.89 36.36 -65.32
N GLN A 15 -100.89 36.97 -66.50
CA GLN A 15 -101.34 36.30 -67.72
C GLN A 15 -100.46 35.07 -68.00
N ASN A 16 -101.08 33.92 -68.28
CA ASN A 16 -100.49 32.56 -68.37
C ASN A 16 -100.23 31.82 -67.04
N SER A 17 -100.65 32.37 -65.89
CA SER A 17 -100.48 31.68 -64.58
C SER A 17 -101.39 30.46 -64.39
N ILE A 18 -102.57 30.44 -65.01
CA ILE A 18 -103.54 29.34 -64.89
C ILE A 18 -103.09 28.12 -65.71
N GLU A 19 -102.62 28.34 -66.95
CA GLU A 19 -102.04 27.27 -67.79
C GLU A 19 -100.83 26.63 -67.11
N ARG A 20 -99.95 27.44 -66.50
CA ARG A 20 -98.82 26.94 -65.70
C ARG A 20 -99.23 26.04 -64.54
N LEU A 21 -100.37 26.28 -63.89
CA LEU A 21 -100.86 25.44 -62.79
C LEU A 21 -101.45 24.10 -63.29
N ILE A 22 -102.08 24.12 -64.47
CA ILE A 22 -102.72 22.95 -65.10
C ILE A 22 -101.67 22.02 -65.73
N GLU A 23 -100.62 22.57 -66.33
CA GLU A 23 -99.52 21.80 -66.93
C GLU A 23 -98.38 21.48 -65.95
N ALA A 24 -98.36 22.13 -64.78
CA ALA A 24 -97.39 21.86 -63.73
C ALA A 24 -97.35 20.38 -63.35
N LYS A 25 -96.13 19.87 -63.16
CA LYS A 25 -95.93 18.54 -62.60
C LYS A 25 -96.55 18.49 -61.20
N PRO A 26 -96.98 17.30 -60.72
CA PRO A 26 -97.60 17.16 -59.40
C PRO A 26 -96.78 17.76 -58.24
N ALA A 27 -95.45 17.77 -58.34
CA ALA A 27 -94.55 18.39 -57.37
C ALA A 27 -94.70 19.92 -57.33
N ASP A 28 -94.68 20.57 -58.50
CA ASP A 28 -94.79 22.03 -58.62
C ASP A 28 -96.19 22.50 -58.21
N ARG A 29 -97.24 21.75 -58.60
CA ARG A 29 -98.62 22.03 -58.18
C ARG A 29 -98.79 21.93 -56.66
N ARG A 30 -98.11 20.98 -56.02
CA ARG A 30 -98.14 20.82 -54.56
C ARG A 30 -97.48 22.00 -53.85
N GLU A 31 -96.40 22.55 -54.40
CA GLU A 31 -95.75 23.75 -53.84
C GLU A 31 -96.69 24.96 -53.84
N PHE A 32 -97.41 25.20 -54.94
CA PHE A 32 -98.44 26.26 -55.02
C PHE A 32 -99.56 26.08 -53.99
N ILE A 33 -100.05 24.85 -53.78
CA ILE A 33 -101.10 24.56 -52.80
C ILE A 33 -100.56 24.73 -51.36
N GLU A 34 -99.33 24.30 -51.09
CA GLU A 34 -98.69 24.41 -49.78
C GLU A 34 -98.39 25.87 -49.40
N GLU A 35 -98.10 26.72 -50.39
CA GLU A 35 -97.88 28.16 -50.23
C GLU A 35 -99.21 28.90 -49.99
N ALA A 36 -100.26 28.58 -50.74
CA ALA A 36 -101.61 29.12 -50.55
C ALA A 36 -102.24 28.73 -49.20
N ALA A 37 -101.97 27.51 -48.71
CA ALA A 37 -102.40 27.05 -47.39
C ALA A 37 -101.55 27.61 -46.22
N GLY A 38 -100.52 28.41 -46.50
CA GLY A 38 -99.65 29.02 -45.49
C GLY A 38 -98.76 28.04 -44.73
N ILE A 39 -98.65 26.79 -45.18
CA ILE A 39 -97.91 25.71 -44.48
C ILE A 39 -96.43 25.65 -44.85
N ALA A 40 -96.01 26.32 -45.94
CA ALA A 40 -94.61 26.38 -46.40
C ALA A 40 -93.62 26.84 -45.31
N LYS A 41 -93.98 27.85 -44.51
CA LYS A 41 -93.16 28.35 -43.39
C LYS A 41 -92.96 27.31 -42.29
N TYR A 42 -94.00 26.54 -41.97
CA TYR A 42 -93.92 25.49 -40.97
C TYR A 42 -93.08 24.31 -41.46
N LYS A 43 -93.25 23.92 -42.74
CA LYS A 43 -92.45 22.88 -43.40
C LYS A 43 -90.96 23.24 -43.43
N GLY A 44 -90.62 24.48 -43.80
CA GLY A 44 -89.23 24.96 -43.78
C GLY A 44 -88.61 24.99 -42.37
N ARG A 45 -89.37 25.41 -41.36
CA ARG A 45 -88.92 25.34 -39.95
C ARG A 45 -88.72 23.90 -39.48
N LYS A 46 -89.61 22.98 -39.86
CA LYS A 46 -89.50 21.55 -39.57
C LYS A 46 -88.25 20.95 -40.21
N GLU A 47 -87.99 21.24 -41.48
CA GLU A 47 -86.79 20.75 -42.17
C GLU A 47 -85.50 21.32 -41.59
N ALA A 48 -85.45 22.62 -41.27
CA ALA A 48 -84.30 23.23 -40.62
C ALA A 48 -84.04 22.64 -39.22
N ALA A 49 -85.10 22.41 -38.43
CA ALA A 49 -85.00 21.74 -37.14
C ALA A 49 -84.52 20.29 -37.29
N SER A 50 -85.04 19.54 -38.26
CA SER A 50 -84.58 18.17 -38.56
C SER A 50 -83.09 18.14 -38.97
N ARG A 51 -82.65 19.04 -39.84
CA ARG A 51 -81.23 19.16 -40.22
C ARG A 51 -80.36 19.50 -39.01
N LYS A 52 -80.83 20.39 -38.13
CA LYS A 52 -80.11 20.75 -36.90
C LYS A 52 -80.05 19.60 -35.90
N MET A 53 -81.13 18.82 -35.75
CA MET A 53 -81.14 17.61 -34.93
C MET A 53 -80.18 16.55 -35.46
N GLU A 54 -80.14 16.37 -36.78
CA GLU A 54 -79.24 15.40 -37.42
C GLU A 54 -77.76 15.80 -37.23
N SER A 55 -77.43 17.07 -37.47
CA SER A 55 -76.09 17.60 -37.17
C SER A 55 -75.72 17.45 -35.69
N THR A 56 -76.68 17.66 -34.79
CA THR A 56 -76.45 17.47 -33.34
C THR A 56 -76.20 16.01 -33.00
N ARG A 57 -76.93 15.06 -33.62
CA ARG A 57 -76.66 13.62 -33.45
C ARG A 57 -75.25 13.25 -33.91
N GLN A 58 -74.82 13.73 -35.08
CA GLN A 58 -73.46 13.48 -35.56
C GLN A 58 -72.40 14.06 -34.63
N ASN A 59 -72.62 15.26 -34.09
CA ASN A 59 -71.72 15.85 -33.09
C ASN A 59 -71.64 15.01 -31.81
N ILE A 60 -72.75 14.44 -31.34
CA ILE A 60 -72.77 13.55 -30.16
C ILE A 60 -71.97 12.27 -30.42
N VAL A 61 -72.10 11.68 -31.61
CA VAL A 61 -71.30 10.50 -31.99
C VAL A 61 -69.82 10.83 -31.94
N ARG A 62 -69.40 11.94 -32.59
CA ARG A 62 -68.00 12.38 -32.58
C ARG A 62 -67.48 12.69 -31.17
N LEU A 63 -68.30 13.33 -30.33
CA LEU A 63 -67.94 13.60 -28.93
C LEU A 63 -67.71 12.29 -28.17
N THR A 64 -68.56 11.27 -28.41
CA THR A 64 -68.46 9.96 -27.76
C THR A 64 -67.16 9.25 -28.16
N ASP A 65 -66.76 9.35 -29.43
CA ASP A 65 -65.50 8.79 -29.92
C ASP A 65 -64.29 9.50 -29.28
N ILE A 66 -64.30 10.84 -29.23
CA ILE A 66 -63.26 11.63 -28.56
C ILE A 66 -63.15 11.24 -27.08
N ILE A 67 -64.28 11.09 -26.37
CA ILE A 67 -64.28 10.66 -24.96
C ILE A 67 -63.64 9.27 -24.81
N ARG A 68 -63.93 8.33 -25.71
CA ARG A 68 -63.31 6.99 -25.71
C ARG A 68 -61.81 7.06 -25.95
N GLU A 69 -61.36 7.88 -26.89
CA GLU A 69 -59.95 8.07 -27.18
C GLU A 69 -59.21 8.67 -25.98
N VAL A 70 -59.72 9.77 -25.43
CA VAL A 70 -59.14 10.44 -24.25
C VAL A 70 -59.07 9.48 -23.07
N LYS A 71 -60.11 8.67 -22.83
CA LYS A 71 -60.10 7.65 -21.77
C LYS A 71 -59.00 6.60 -21.99
N THR A 72 -58.76 6.20 -23.24
CA THR A 72 -57.69 5.26 -23.61
C THR A 72 -56.31 5.87 -23.39
N GLN A 73 -56.12 7.12 -23.80
CA GLN A 73 -54.88 7.88 -23.56
C GLN A 73 -54.61 8.05 -22.07
N LEU A 74 -55.62 8.41 -21.27
CA LEU A 74 -55.51 8.60 -19.81
C LEU A 74 -55.14 7.29 -19.10
N ASN A 75 -55.72 6.16 -19.53
CA ASN A 75 -55.33 4.84 -19.04
C ASN A 75 -53.88 4.49 -19.37
N SER A 76 -53.41 4.83 -20.58
CA SER A 76 -52.01 4.65 -20.97
C SER A 76 -51.07 5.50 -20.13
N MET A 77 -51.39 6.79 -19.97
CA MET A 77 -50.63 7.75 -19.18
C MET A 77 -50.55 7.32 -17.71
N SER A 78 -51.65 6.83 -17.14
CA SER A 78 -51.67 6.30 -15.76
C SER A 78 -50.73 5.11 -15.59
N ARG A 79 -50.67 4.19 -16.58
CA ARG A 79 -49.71 3.08 -16.56
C ARG A 79 -48.26 3.56 -16.66
N GLN A 80 -48.00 4.57 -17.49
CA GLN A 80 -46.67 5.17 -17.62
C GLN A 80 -46.24 5.86 -16.32
N ALA A 81 -47.11 6.63 -15.69
CA ALA A 81 -46.86 7.27 -14.40
C ALA A 81 -46.50 6.24 -13.32
N LYS A 82 -47.28 5.16 -13.19
CA LYS A 82 -46.99 4.07 -12.24
C LYS A 82 -45.64 3.41 -12.50
N ARG A 83 -45.24 3.23 -13.77
CA ARG A 83 -43.92 2.70 -14.13
C ARG A 83 -42.80 3.68 -13.75
N ALA A 84 -42.99 4.97 -13.99
CA ALA A 84 -42.02 6.00 -13.63
C ALA A 84 -41.83 6.11 -12.11
N GLU A 85 -42.91 6.04 -11.32
CA GLU A 85 -42.86 6.00 -9.86
C GLU A 85 -42.09 4.78 -9.35
N ARG A 86 -42.39 3.59 -9.88
CA ARG A 86 -41.65 2.36 -9.54
C ARG A 86 -40.17 2.48 -9.89
N TYR A 87 -39.85 2.99 -11.08
CA TYR A 87 -38.46 3.22 -11.49
C TYR A 87 -37.76 4.20 -10.54
N LYS A 88 -38.40 5.29 -10.15
CA LYS A 88 -37.83 6.27 -9.21
C LYS A 88 -37.54 5.63 -7.85
N ALA A 89 -38.45 4.81 -7.34
CA ALA A 89 -38.25 4.06 -6.09
C ALA A 89 -37.09 3.06 -6.18
N LEU A 90 -37.06 2.24 -7.25
CA LEU A 90 -35.97 1.30 -7.51
C LEU A 90 -34.62 2.01 -7.65
N LYS A 91 -34.56 3.10 -8.42
CA LYS A 91 -33.35 3.89 -8.61
C LYS A 91 -32.84 4.48 -7.29
N LYS A 92 -33.75 4.91 -6.41
CA LYS A 92 -33.39 5.38 -5.07
C LYS A 92 -32.78 4.25 -4.23
N SER A 93 -33.42 3.08 -4.22
CA SER A 93 -32.93 1.91 -3.48
C SER A 93 -31.57 1.43 -3.99
N VAL A 94 -31.36 1.40 -5.32
CA VAL A 94 -30.05 1.07 -5.91
C VAL A 94 -28.99 2.08 -5.44
N LYS A 95 -29.28 3.38 -5.50
CA LYS A 95 -28.34 4.41 -5.07
C LYS A 95 -28.00 4.30 -3.56
N GLU A 96 -28.98 3.98 -2.73
CA GLU A 96 -28.78 3.74 -1.30
C GLU A 96 -27.90 2.50 -1.04
N ALA A 97 -28.12 1.42 -1.78
CA ALA A 97 -27.31 0.20 -1.70
C ALA A 97 -25.87 0.44 -2.18
N GLU A 98 -25.69 1.14 -3.31
CA GLU A 98 -24.38 1.53 -3.84
C GLU A 98 -23.61 2.38 -2.84
N LEU A 99 -24.27 3.38 -2.22
CA LEU A 99 -23.64 4.22 -1.20
C LEU A 99 -23.25 3.42 0.04
N THR A 100 -24.12 2.50 0.49
CA THR A 100 -23.84 1.65 1.64
C THR A 100 -22.63 0.75 1.38
N LEU A 101 -22.57 0.12 0.20
CA LEU A 101 -21.43 -0.70 -0.22
C LEU A 101 -20.15 0.12 -0.33
N ALA A 102 -20.22 1.34 -0.88
CA ALA A 102 -19.08 2.23 -0.98
C ALA A 102 -18.56 2.65 0.40
N LEU A 103 -19.45 2.93 1.35
CA LEU A 103 -19.06 3.27 2.73
C LEU A 103 -18.43 2.08 3.45
N GLN A 104 -18.98 0.89 3.29
CA GLN A 104 -18.42 -0.33 3.89
C GLN A 104 -17.03 -0.62 3.32
N THR A 105 -16.88 -0.61 1.99
CA THR A 105 -15.57 -0.84 1.34
C THR A 105 -14.56 0.23 1.73
N TYR A 106 -14.97 1.51 1.83
CA TYR A 106 -14.11 2.58 2.33
C TYR A 106 -13.66 2.34 3.78
N SER A 107 -14.57 1.94 4.67
CA SER A 107 -14.27 1.61 6.07
C SER A 107 -13.26 0.46 6.16
N ASP A 108 -13.49 -0.62 5.40
CA ASP A 108 -12.63 -1.80 5.39
C ASP A 108 -11.22 -1.47 4.87
N LEU A 109 -11.14 -0.69 3.78
CA LEU A 109 -9.86 -0.24 3.22
C LEU A 109 -9.12 0.69 4.20
N THR A 110 -9.83 1.58 4.88
CA THR A 110 -9.24 2.50 5.86
C THR A 110 -8.70 1.73 7.08
N ALA A 111 -9.47 0.75 7.58
CA ALA A 111 -9.02 -0.12 8.67
C ALA A 111 -7.79 -0.94 8.26
N LYS A 112 -7.81 -1.49 7.05
CA LYS A 112 -6.67 -2.25 6.50
C LYS A 112 -5.44 -1.37 6.33
N GLN A 113 -5.59 -0.16 5.77
CA GLN A 113 -4.51 0.80 5.62
C GLN A 113 -3.90 1.16 6.97
N LYS A 114 -4.73 1.41 8.00
CA LYS A 114 -4.25 1.68 9.36
C LYS A 114 -3.45 0.50 9.91
N SER A 115 -3.98 -0.72 9.81
CA SER A 115 -3.29 -1.92 10.31
C SER A 115 -1.94 -2.16 9.62
N LEU A 116 -1.86 -1.92 8.31
CA LEU A 116 -0.62 -2.05 7.55
C LEU A 116 0.38 -0.96 7.93
N LYS A 117 -0.08 0.25 8.19
CA LYS A 117 0.77 1.34 8.66
C LYS A 117 1.34 1.04 10.05
N ASP A 118 0.49 0.60 10.98
CA ASP A 118 0.93 0.24 12.34
C ASP A 118 1.95 -0.91 12.30
N ALA A 119 1.74 -1.91 11.43
CA ALA A 119 2.69 -3.01 11.23
C ALA A 119 4.01 -2.53 10.59
N HIS A 120 3.94 -1.62 9.62
CA HIS A 120 5.13 -1.03 8.99
C HIS A 120 5.96 -0.24 10.01
N ASP A 121 5.31 0.61 10.81
CA ASP A 121 5.96 1.44 11.82
C ASP A 121 6.62 0.55 12.90
N ALA A 122 5.95 -0.53 13.32
CA ALA A 122 6.54 -1.51 14.24
C ALA A 122 7.78 -2.23 13.67
N ILE A 123 7.78 -2.55 12.36
CA ILE A 123 8.95 -3.15 11.69
C ILE A 123 10.08 -2.12 11.58
N ALA A 124 9.77 -0.86 11.28
CA ALA A 124 10.76 0.21 11.20
C ALA A 124 11.44 0.42 12.56
N ASP A 125 10.67 0.49 13.65
CA ASP A 125 11.20 0.60 15.01
C ASP A 125 12.09 -0.59 15.37
N ARG A 126 11.65 -1.81 15.01
CA ARG A 126 12.45 -3.04 15.23
C ARG A 126 13.76 -3.01 14.45
N SER A 127 13.75 -2.48 13.23
CA SER A 127 14.95 -2.33 12.40
C SER A 127 15.95 -1.38 13.06
N ILE A 128 15.49 -0.25 13.58
CA ILE A 128 16.33 0.72 14.30
C ILE A 128 16.90 0.08 15.57
N GLU A 129 16.10 -0.68 16.33
CA GLU A 129 16.56 -1.41 17.51
C GLU A 129 17.68 -2.41 17.16
N ILE A 130 17.50 -3.18 16.09
CA ILE A 130 18.51 -4.15 15.63
C ILE A 130 19.78 -3.43 15.15
N GLU A 131 19.66 -2.36 14.39
CA GLU A 131 20.81 -1.60 13.88
C GLU A 131 21.62 -0.97 15.02
N THR A 132 20.95 -0.40 16.02
CA THR A 132 21.62 0.15 17.21
C THR A 132 22.30 -0.94 18.04
N ARG A 133 21.69 -2.12 18.15
CA ARG A 133 22.31 -3.27 18.81
C ARG A 133 23.52 -3.79 18.03
N LEU A 134 23.45 -3.83 16.71
CA LEU A 134 24.56 -4.21 15.84
C LEU A 134 25.75 -3.27 16.04
N LYS A 135 25.53 -1.95 16.00
CA LYS A 135 26.59 -0.95 16.23
C LYS A 135 27.24 -1.08 17.60
N LYS A 136 26.46 -1.40 18.65
CA LYS A 136 27.01 -1.66 19.99
C LYS A 136 27.90 -2.91 20.02
N LEU A 137 27.47 -3.98 19.35
CA LEU A 137 28.26 -5.21 19.24
C LEU A 137 29.54 -4.97 18.45
N GLU A 138 29.47 -4.25 17.32
CA GLU A 138 30.64 -3.87 16.53
C GLU A 138 31.65 -3.07 17.35
N ALA A 139 31.19 -2.07 18.12
CA ALA A 139 32.05 -1.31 19.03
C ALA A 139 32.69 -2.19 20.11
N SER A 140 31.94 -3.16 20.65
CA SER A 140 32.50 -4.09 21.64
C SER A 140 33.56 -5.03 21.04
N VAL A 141 33.37 -5.47 19.80
CA VAL A 141 34.34 -6.29 19.07
C VAL A 141 35.62 -5.48 18.82
N GLU A 142 35.49 -4.22 18.40
CA GLU A 142 36.66 -3.38 18.15
C GLU A 142 37.46 -3.12 19.43
N LYS A 143 36.77 -2.86 20.54
CA LYS A 143 37.43 -2.73 21.85
C LYS A 143 38.20 -4.00 22.24
N ILE A 144 37.61 -5.18 22.04
CA ILE A 144 38.29 -6.45 22.34
C ILE A 144 39.52 -6.63 21.45
N LYS A 145 39.48 -6.21 20.18
CA LYS A 145 40.67 -6.27 19.30
C LYS A 145 41.78 -5.34 19.79
N GLU A 146 41.44 -4.13 20.25
CA GLU A 146 42.41 -3.21 20.86
C GLU A 146 43.06 -3.83 22.10
N GLU A 147 42.25 -4.44 22.98
CA GLU A 147 42.75 -5.15 24.17
C GLU A 147 43.67 -6.34 23.80
N ILE A 148 43.38 -7.07 22.72
CA ILE A 148 44.26 -8.14 22.21
C ILE A 148 45.59 -7.57 21.73
N LEU A 149 45.57 -6.50 20.93
CA LEU A 149 46.79 -5.86 20.42
C LEU A 149 47.67 -5.32 21.54
N GLU A 150 47.08 -4.71 22.57
CA GLU A 150 47.81 -4.24 23.75
C GLU A 150 48.47 -5.40 24.50
N ASN A 151 47.72 -6.49 24.73
CA ASN A 151 48.25 -7.68 25.39
C ASN A 151 49.38 -8.35 24.58
N ASP A 152 49.26 -8.44 23.26
CA ASP A 152 50.33 -8.95 22.39
C ASP A 152 51.59 -8.09 22.48
N GLY A 153 51.44 -6.76 22.59
CA GLY A 153 52.53 -5.84 22.85
C GLY A 153 53.21 -6.09 24.21
N LEU A 154 52.42 -6.28 25.27
CA LEU A 154 52.94 -6.61 26.60
C LEU A 154 53.67 -7.96 26.61
N ILE A 155 53.11 -8.98 25.96
CA ILE A 155 53.73 -10.30 25.81
C ILE A 155 55.08 -10.17 25.10
N SER A 156 55.13 -9.42 23.99
CA SER A 156 56.37 -9.19 23.25
C SER A 156 57.43 -8.50 24.10
N GLY A 157 57.04 -7.46 24.86
CA GLY A 157 57.96 -6.78 25.78
C GLY A 157 58.43 -7.67 26.94
N HIS A 158 57.58 -8.57 27.45
CA HIS A 158 57.99 -9.56 28.45
C HIS A 158 58.93 -10.63 27.86
N GLN A 159 58.71 -11.05 26.62
CA GLN A 159 59.60 -11.97 25.92
C GLN A 159 60.98 -11.36 25.71
N GLU A 160 61.06 -10.09 25.32
CA GLU A 160 62.33 -9.38 25.16
C GLU A 160 63.12 -9.33 26.48
N LYS A 161 62.47 -8.92 27.58
CA LYS A 161 63.07 -8.95 28.93
C LYS A 161 63.53 -10.34 29.34
N LEU A 162 62.75 -11.37 29.01
CA LEU A 162 63.11 -12.76 29.30
C LEU A 162 64.36 -13.18 28.51
N TYR A 163 64.47 -12.79 27.24
CA TYR A 163 65.67 -13.03 26.43
C TYR A 163 66.90 -12.31 26.99
N GLU A 164 66.76 -11.04 27.38
CA GLU A 164 67.85 -10.27 28.01
C GLU A 164 68.36 -10.93 29.29
N ILE A 165 67.44 -11.30 30.19
CA ILE A 165 67.78 -11.97 31.45
C ILE A 165 68.42 -13.33 31.18
N LYS A 166 67.88 -14.11 30.25
CA LYS A 166 68.43 -15.43 29.87
C LYS A 166 69.85 -15.31 29.30
N ASN A 167 70.08 -14.32 28.45
CA ASN A 167 71.42 -14.03 27.92
C ASN A 167 72.37 -13.59 29.04
N GLY A 168 71.92 -12.73 29.94
CA GLY A 168 72.69 -12.30 31.12
C GLY A 168 73.08 -13.47 32.03
N ILE A 169 72.14 -14.39 32.29
CA ILE A 169 72.38 -15.62 33.04
C ILE A 169 73.44 -16.47 32.32
N SER A 170 73.30 -16.71 31.02
CA SER A 170 74.25 -17.49 30.23
C SER A 170 75.68 -16.93 30.30
N ILE A 171 75.84 -15.60 30.17
CA ILE A 171 77.13 -14.93 30.30
C ILE A 171 77.71 -15.14 31.71
N LYS A 172 76.89 -14.95 32.76
CA LYS A 172 77.32 -15.14 34.14
C LYS A 172 77.68 -16.60 34.43
N GLU A 173 76.95 -17.56 33.88
CA GLU A 173 77.26 -18.98 33.98
C GLU A 173 78.60 -19.32 33.31
N GLN A 174 78.88 -18.77 32.13
CA GLN A 174 80.19 -18.91 31.47
C GLN A 174 81.33 -18.30 32.29
N GLU A 175 81.13 -17.11 32.87
CA GLU A 175 82.10 -16.47 33.77
C GLU A 175 82.39 -17.33 35.01
N ILE A 176 81.34 -17.93 35.61
CA ILE A 176 81.46 -18.83 36.75
C ILE A 176 82.25 -20.09 36.36
N GLU A 177 81.93 -20.70 35.22
CA GLU A 177 82.60 -21.90 34.74
C GLU A 177 84.08 -21.66 34.46
N PHE A 178 84.40 -20.53 33.82
CA PHE A 178 85.78 -20.10 33.60
C PHE A 178 86.52 -19.84 34.92
N SER A 179 85.87 -19.19 35.89
CA SER A 179 86.44 -18.93 37.20
C SER A 179 86.70 -20.22 37.99
N LYS A 180 85.76 -21.19 37.94
CA LYS A 180 85.96 -22.53 38.49
C LYS A 180 87.15 -23.24 37.84
N GLY A 181 87.25 -23.19 36.51
CA GLY A 181 88.39 -23.74 35.77
C GLY A 181 89.72 -23.15 36.24
N LYS A 182 89.81 -21.82 36.35
CA LYS A 182 90.98 -21.13 36.92
C LYS A 182 91.30 -21.56 38.34
N ILE A 183 90.30 -21.69 39.21
CA ILE A 183 90.48 -22.17 40.58
C ILE A 183 91.07 -23.58 40.56
N THR A 184 90.55 -24.48 39.72
CA THR A 184 91.09 -25.85 39.61
C THR A 184 92.53 -25.85 39.10
N GLU A 185 92.87 -25.07 38.08
CA GLU A 185 94.23 -24.95 37.55
C GLU A 185 95.20 -24.42 38.61
N ILE A 186 94.83 -23.33 39.29
CA ILE A 186 95.64 -22.74 40.37
C ILE A 186 95.81 -23.74 41.51
N SER A 187 94.75 -24.47 41.87
CA SER A 187 94.82 -25.49 42.93
C SER A 187 95.74 -26.66 42.57
N ALA A 188 95.69 -27.14 41.31
CA ALA A 188 96.59 -28.17 40.80
C ALA A 188 98.04 -27.70 40.76
N ARG A 189 98.28 -26.45 40.32
CA ARG A 189 99.61 -25.83 40.32
C ARG A 189 100.15 -25.67 41.74
N LYS A 190 99.31 -25.25 42.69
CA LYS A 190 99.67 -25.19 44.11
C LYS A 190 100.07 -26.56 44.63
N GLN A 191 99.31 -27.61 44.32
CA GLN A 191 99.61 -28.98 44.73
C GLN A 191 100.94 -29.47 44.12
N LYS A 192 101.18 -29.22 42.84
CA LYS A 192 102.46 -29.55 42.18
C LYS A 192 103.63 -28.83 42.84
N ASN A 193 103.51 -27.53 43.06
CA ASN A 193 104.55 -26.75 43.73
C ASN A 193 104.80 -27.25 45.16
N LEU A 194 103.76 -27.66 45.90
CA LEU A 194 103.93 -28.27 47.22
C LEU A 194 104.71 -29.59 47.14
N THR A 195 104.37 -30.48 46.20
CA THR A 195 105.12 -31.72 46.00
C THR A 195 106.58 -31.46 45.60
N GLU A 196 106.83 -30.42 44.80
CA GLU A 196 108.18 -30.04 44.40
C GLU A 196 108.98 -29.45 45.57
N ILE A 197 108.34 -28.65 46.43
CA ILE A 197 108.92 -28.18 47.69
C ILE A 197 109.27 -29.37 48.59
N ASP A 198 108.40 -30.37 48.71
CA ASP A 198 108.66 -31.56 49.52
C ASP A 198 109.80 -32.41 48.96
N ILE A 199 109.89 -32.58 47.63
CA ILE A 199 111.03 -33.24 46.98
C ILE A 199 112.33 -32.46 47.23
N LEU A 200 112.30 -31.14 47.11
CA LEU A 200 113.48 -30.30 47.36
C LEU A 200 113.90 -30.33 48.84
N ARG A 201 112.93 -30.41 49.77
CA ARG A 201 113.20 -30.61 51.20
C ARG A 201 113.86 -31.96 51.46
N SER A 202 113.32 -33.04 50.91
CA SER A 202 113.92 -34.37 51.03
C SER A 202 115.32 -34.43 50.40
N LYS A 203 115.52 -33.81 49.23
CA LYS A 203 116.87 -33.67 48.65
C LYS A 203 117.81 -32.89 49.55
N LYS A 204 117.36 -31.77 50.12
CA LYS A 204 118.14 -30.98 51.08
C LYS A 204 118.52 -31.83 52.30
N GLU A 205 117.58 -32.58 52.86
CA GLU A 205 117.83 -33.51 53.99
C GLU A 205 118.86 -34.57 53.59
N ASN A 206 118.71 -35.21 52.44
CA ASN A 206 119.69 -36.20 51.94
C ASN A 206 121.06 -35.56 51.71
N THR A 207 121.14 -34.33 51.19
CA THR A 207 122.43 -33.65 50.98
C THR A 207 123.07 -33.23 52.31
N ILE A 208 122.26 -32.91 53.32
CA ILE A 208 122.73 -32.67 54.70
C ILE A 208 123.23 -33.98 55.32
N GLU A 209 122.53 -35.10 55.12
CA GLU A 209 123.00 -36.42 55.53
C GLU A 209 124.30 -36.82 54.81
N GLU A 210 124.39 -36.60 53.50
CA GLU A 210 125.61 -36.83 52.71
C GLU A 210 126.77 -35.94 53.19
N LEU A 211 126.51 -34.66 53.48
CA LEU A 211 127.50 -33.75 54.08
C LEU A 211 127.95 -34.24 55.46
N ASN A 212 127.03 -34.72 56.30
CA ASN A 212 127.37 -35.28 57.60
C ASN A 212 128.20 -36.57 57.45
N THR A 213 127.88 -37.44 56.49
CA THR A 213 128.66 -38.67 56.22
C THR A 213 130.05 -38.39 55.62
N LEU A 214 130.18 -37.33 54.83
CA LEU A 214 131.48 -36.86 54.33
C LEU A 214 132.28 -36.18 55.45
N GLN A 215 131.64 -35.44 56.35
CA GLN A 215 132.31 -34.91 57.54
C GLN A 215 132.77 -36.01 58.50
N THR A 216 132.01 -37.09 58.68
CA THR A 216 132.48 -38.25 59.45
C THR A 216 133.61 -39.01 58.75
N LYS A 217 133.60 -39.11 57.41
CA LYS A 217 134.72 -39.71 56.65
C LYS A 217 135.99 -38.86 56.65
N ILE A 218 135.86 -37.53 56.75
CA ILE A 218 137.00 -36.62 56.93
C ILE A 218 137.52 -36.71 58.37
N ALA A 219 136.65 -36.93 59.37
CA ALA A 219 137.06 -37.16 60.76
C ALA A 219 137.67 -38.56 61.03
N GLU A 220 137.49 -39.53 60.13
CA GLU A 220 138.13 -40.86 60.19
C GLU A 220 139.44 -40.95 59.36
N SER A 221 139.86 -39.85 58.72
CA SER A 221 141.07 -39.78 57.87
C SER A 221 142.18 -38.88 58.43
N ASP A 222 142.07 -38.46 59.69
CA ASP A 222 143.13 -37.86 60.53
C ASP A 222 143.39 -38.78 61.74
#